data_AF-A0A6I4TWN8-F1
#
_entry.id   AF-A0A6I4TWN8-F1
#
_cell.length_a   1.000
_cell.length_b   1.000
_cell.length_c   1.000
_cell.angle_alpha   90.00
_cell.angle_beta   90.00
_cell.angle_gamma   90.00
#
_symmetry.space_group_name_H-M   'P 1'
#
loop_
_entity.id
_entity.type
_entity.pdbx_description
1 polymer ?
#
loop_
_entity_poly.entity_id
_entity_poly.type
_entity_poly.pdbx_seq_one_letter_code
_entity_poly.pdbx_strand_id
1 'polypeptide(L)'
;MFNIDRCKPLVVFALPLLACVASPTNLSGAVDGRVVRMVQPRLEAEPVLGPDADTAVTAGPQAATLNSDYPFYMPMQQLRRPAMVLTVKCEASQAAGKEVYGGRDGAAYYGRAEGGIEIVYDAQDRAGRPCVYPFAPAMPQTAGNLDGTQYIIRSSIPGQRAVFRTSDQWATINLRMFELGRQRVHFEMRDIEIDFPGAVQARGALHLEVVGSVAPGLFTAVVRRSKIFGGKNGIFVPGGQTMLYIEDSDIAGNVGGNVDQEHSTYINGTLVSHFRNSVWRGQLAWKNIASGHQLKDKAYLRIYEDLIVSNQPSGETASAMPLVDISAFGFTWSNNLQLRRFEPAQAPRDSLVDLRTEILYGQPDLYPWDVMVNRGWQMPADPLTALDQVYLSVFMNTQVESFRDEPYVFALRPQGTNLVAGSNTVEGNERTTRAQQRLVSIAFNTSGHVRQAYSREGWTYSNPQLPPGAMWIKDRDAFIRHALGLIGR
;
A
#
# COMPACT_ATOMS: atom_id res chain seq x y z
N MET A 1 39.01 9.33 -30.48
CA MET A 1 39.14 9.31 -31.95
C MET A 1 39.07 7.86 -32.39
N PHE A 2 37.89 7.35 -32.77
CA PHE A 2 37.66 6.19 -33.65
C PHE A 2 36.17 6.16 -34.04
N ASN A 3 35.92 5.55 -35.19
CA ASN A 3 35.01 5.99 -36.24
C ASN A 3 33.59 5.39 -36.18
N ILE A 4 32.65 6.10 -36.82
CA ILE A 4 31.27 5.69 -37.14
C ILE A 4 31.27 5.05 -38.55
N ASP A 5 30.54 3.94 -38.74
CA ASP A 5 29.68 3.64 -39.92
C ASP A 5 29.05 2.22 -39.75
N ARG A 6 27.74 2.08 -39.51
CA ARG A 6 26.59 2.00 -40.44
C ARG A 6 26.47 0.67 -41.24
N CYS A 7 25.50 -0.19 -40.90
CA CYS A 7 24.25 -0.42 -41.66
C CYS A 7 23.49 -1.73 -41.29
N LYS A 8 22.15 -1.56 -41.27
CA LYS A 8 20.94 -2.42 -41.11
C LYS A 8 20.85 -3.72 -41.98
N PRO A 9 19.88 -4.67 -41.77
CA PRO A 9 18.39 -4.50 -41.72
C PRO A 9 17.63 -5.33 -40.64
N LEU A 10 16.52 -4.90 -40.03
CA LEU A 10 15.12 -4.69 -40.47
C LEU A 10 14.45 -5.91 -41.15
N VAL A 11 13.66 -6.68 -40.40
CA VAL A 11 12.76 -7.71 -40.91
C VAL A 11 11.32 -7.33 -40.55
N VAL A 12 10.50 -7.23 -41.59
CA VAL A 12 9.06 -6.95 -41.61
C VAL A 12 8.33 -8.29 -41.67
N PHE A 13 7.29 -8.51 -40.86
CA PHE A 13 6.34 -9.61 -41.06
C PHE A 13 4.97 -9.06 -41.45
N ALA A 14 4.45 -9.60 -42.55
CA ALA A 14 3.22 -9.22 -43.23
C ALA A 14 1.99 -9.95 -42.67
N LEU A 15 0.84 -9.26 -42.70
CA LEU A 15 -0.50 -9.83 -42.61
C LEU A 15 -0.89 -10.56 -43.91
N PRO A 16 -1.86 -11.49 -43.86
CA PRO A 16 -2.80 -11.68 -44.95
C PRO A 16 -4.19 -11.15 -44.59
N LEU A 17 -4.69 -10.29 -45.47
CA LEU A 17 -6.11 -10.00 -45.70
C LEU A 17 -6.71 -11.15 -46.53
N LEU A 18 -7.89 -11.65 -46.15
CA LEU A 18 -8.87 -12.13 -47.13
C LEU A 18 -10.27 -11.67 -46.71
N ALA A 19 -10.95 -11.06 -47.67
CA ALA A 19 -12.21 -10.34 -47.55
C ALA A 19 -13.45 -11.22 -47.81
N CYS A 20 -14.62 -10.54 -47.67
CA CYS A 20 -15.87 -10.74 -48.41
C CYS A 20 -16.79 -11.90 -47.92
N VAL A 21 -18.13 -11.79 -47.75
CA VAL A 21 -19.19 -10.87 -48.24
C VAL A 21 -20.49 -11.05 -47.40
N ALA A 22 -21.31 -9.98 -47.35
CA ALA A 22 -22.78 -9.88 -47.20
C ALA A 22 -23.51 -10.16 -45.88
N SER A 23 -24.23 -9.12 -45.42
CA SER A 23 -25.56 -9.22 -44.80
C SER A 23 -26.64 -9.48 -45.87
N PRO A 24 -27.83 -9.99 -45.50
CA PRO A 24 -28.96 -9.07 -45.37
C PRO A 24 -30.02 -9.40 -44.29
N THR A 25 -30.59 -8.33 -43.73
CA THR A 25 -32.00 -8.03 -43.35
C THR A 25 -32.98 -9.08 -42.79
N ASN A 26 -33.62 -8.65 -41.69
CA ASN A 26 -35.06 -8.66 -41.34
C ASN A 26 -35.91 -9.89 -41.63
N LEU A 27 -36.60 -10.39 -40.59
CA LEU A 27 -37.99 -10.85 -40.68
C LEU A 27 -38.72 -10.60 -39.35
N SER A 28 -39.71 -9.72 -39.42
CA SER A 28 -40.80 -9.48 -38.47
C SER A 28 -41.83 -10.61 -38.53
N GLY A 29 -42.36 -11.01 -37.38
CA GLY A 29 -43.55 -11.85 -37.27
C GLY A 29 -44.33 -11.53 -36.00
N ALA A 30 -45.45 -10.81 -36.17
CA ALA A 30 -46.60 -10.76 -35.25
C ALA A 30 -47.67 -11.71 -35.88
N VAL A 31 -48.62 -12.37 -35.23
CA VAL A 31 -49.54 -12.14 -34.10
C VAL A 31 -50.13 -13.53 -33.76
N ASP A 32 -50.43 -13.89 -32.50
CA ASP A 32 -51.81 -14.13 -32.03
C ASP A 32 -51.89 -14.61 -30.57
N GLY A 33 -52.88 -14.08 -29.86
CA GLY A 33 -53.00 -14.16 -28.42
C GLY A 33 -53.82 -15.34 -27.90
N ARG A 34 -53.53 -15.71 -26.65
CA ARG A 34 -54.53 -16.17 -25.68
C ARG A 34 -54.03 -15.85 -24.27
N VAL A 35 -54.81 -15.05 -23.58
CA VAL A 35 -54.61 -14.59 -22.20
C VAL A 35 -54.82 -15.78 -21.26
N VAL A 36 -53.75 -16.22 -20.58
CA VAL A 36 -53.86 -16.98 -19.34
C VAL A 36 -53.38 -16.07 -18.22
N ARG A 37 -54.32 -15.69 -17.35
CA ARG A 37 -54.08 -14.81 -16.20
C ARG A 37 -53.31 -15.61 -15.13
N MET A 38 -51.98 -15.63 -15.21
CA MET A 38 -51.13 -16.05 -14.11
C MET A 38 -50.95 -14.88 -13.13
N VAL A 39 -51.33 -15.11 -11.88
CA VAL A 39 -51.03 -14.23 -10.75
C VAL A 39 -49.52 -14.23 -10.57
N GLN A 40 -48.86 -13.13 -10.94
CA GLN A 40 -47.45 -12.91 -10.65
C GLN A 40 -47.29 -12.51 -9.18
N PRO A 41 -46.40 -13.14 -8.40
CA PRO A 41 -45.94 -12.56 -7.14
C PRO A 41 -45.16 -11.28 -7.47
N ARG A 42 -45.54 -10.19 -6.82
CA ARG A 42 -44.86 -8.90 -6.89
C ARG A 42 -43.46 -9.05 -6.30
N LEU A 43 -42.46 -9.27 -7.17
CA LEU A 43 -41.07 -8.99 -6.85
C LEU A 43 -40.93 -7.46 -6.85
N GLU A 44 -40.92 -6.89 -5.66
CA GLU A 44 -40.51 -5.50 -5.46
C GLU A 44 -39.02 -5.43 -5.81
N ALA A 45 -38.71 -4.79 -6.94
CA ALA A 45 -37.35 -4.49 -7.32
C ALA A 45 -36.78 -3.47 -6.34
N GLU A 46 -35.73 -3.85 -5.61
CA GLU A 46 -34.88 -2.90 -4.91
C GLU A 46 -34.27 -1.92 -5.92
N PRO A 47 -34.22 -0.61 -5.60
CA PRO A 47 -33.71 0.39 -6.52
C PRO A 47 -32.21 0.21 -6.72
N VAL A 48 -31.80 0.22 -7.99
CA VAL A 48 -30.40 0.31 -8.42
C VAL A 48 -29.79 1.60 -7.85
N LEU A 49 -28.88 1.46 -6.88
CA LEU A 49 -28.09 2.57 -6.35
C LEU A 49 -27.08 3.02 -7.41
N GLY A 50 -27.28 4.24 -7.94
CA GLY A 50 -26.26 5.01 -8.63
C GLY A 50 -25.15 5.49 -7.67
N PRO A 51 -24.08 6.09 -8.19
CA PRO A 51 -22.91 6.45 -7.40
C PRO A 51 -23.20 7.64 -6.48
N ASP A 52 -22.48 7.67 -5.37
CA ASP A 52 -22.37 8.72 -4.35
C ASP A 52 -23.39 8.69 -3.19
N ALA A 53 -22.92 8.15 -2.07
CA ALA A 53 -23.22 8.67 -0.75
C ALA A 53 -21.91 8.72 0.06
N ASP A 54 -21.32 9.91 0.11
CA ASP A 54 -20.27 10.28 1.05
C ASP A 54 -20.69 9.88 2.48
N THR A 55 -19.96 8.95 3.07
CA THR A 55 -19.98 8.78 4.53
C THR A 55 -19.22 9.94 5.15
N ALA A 56 -19.94 11.03 5.42
CA ALA A 56 -19.47 12.11 6.26
C ALA A 56 -19.22 11.57 7.68
N VAL A 57 -17.95 11.31 8.00
CA VAL A 57 -17.49 11.05 9.36
C VAL A 57 -17.65 12.36 10.14
N THR A 58 -18.62 12.41 11.05
CA THR A 58 -18.78 13.54 11.97
C THR A 58 -17.58 13.62 12.90
N ALA A 59 -16.71 14.61 12.67
CA ALA A 59 -15.55 14.89 13.52
C ALA A 59 -16.03 15.45 14.88
N GLY A 60 -16.13 14.57 15.88
CA GLY A 60 -16.31 14.95 17.27
C GLY A 60 -15.02 15.45 17.94
N PRO A 61 -15.10 15.97 19.19
CA PRO A 61 -13.97 16.51 19.97
C PRO A 61 -12.79 15.52 20.21
N GLN A 62 -12.97 14.26 19.83
CA GLN A 62 -11.97 13.19 19.81
C GLN A 62 -10.86 13.42 18.77
N ALA A 63 -11.12 14.21 17.72
CA ALA A 63 -10.14 14.52 16.68
C ALA A 63 -8.96 15.40 17.17
N ALA A 64 -9.12 16.13 18.28
CA ALA A 64 -8.06 16.97 18.85
C ALA A 64 -7.09 16.20 19.75
N THR A 65 -7.57 15.17 20.46
CA THR A 65 -6.77 14.32 21.36
C THR A 65 -5.98 13.22 20.63
N LEU A 66 -6.40 12.80 19.44
CA LEU A 66 -5.68 11.82 18.61
C LEU A 66 -4.44 12.39 17.87
N ASN A 67 -4.19 13.70 17.92
CA ASN A 67 -3.17 14.35 17.09
C ASN A 67 -1.71 14.21 17.58
N SER A 68 -1.44 13.41 18.63
CA SER A 68 -0.08 13.25 19.17
C SER A 68 0.35 11.81 19.50
N ASP A 69 -0.53 10.82 19.35
CA ASP A 69 -0.22 9.46 19.77
C ASP A 69 0.44 8.69 18.64
N TYR A 70 1.76 8.77 18.59
CA TYR A 70 2.58 7.90 17.74
C TYR A 70 2.69 6.51 18.38
N PRO A 71 2.80 5.44 17.56
CA PRO A 71 3.11 4.13 18.10
C PRO A 71 4.37 4.16 18.97
N PHE A 72 4.39 3.41 20.08
CA PHE A 72 5.47 3.49 21.08
C PHE A 72 6.87 3.22 20.52
N TYR A 73 6.95 2.49 19.41
CA TYR A 73 8.17 2.09 18.73
C TYR A 73 8.59 3.08 17.63
N MET A 74 7.82 4.13 17.39
CA MET A 74 8.17 5.23 16.49
C MET A 74 8.75 6.38 17.33
N PRO A 75 10.09 6.51 17.42
CA PRO A 75 10.69 7.44 18.35
C PRO A 75 10.57 8.88 17.81
N MET A 76 9.73 9.68 18.44
CA MET A 76 9.49 11.08 18.06
C MET A 76 10.32 12.09 18.88
N GLN A 77 11.08 11.60 19.86
CA GLN A 77 11.96 12.44 20.68
C GLN A 77 13.10 13.00 19.82
N GLN A 78 13.62 14.18 20.21
CA GLN A 78 14.71 14.91 19.54
C GLN A 78 14.35 15.52 18.18
N LEU A 79 13.13 15.34 17.68
CA LEU A 79 12.62 16.11 16.55
C LEU A 79 12.35 17.55 16.99
N ARG A 80 12.81 18.51 16.18
CA ARG A 80 12.62 19.95 16.38
C ARG A 80 11.40 20.40 15.59
N ARG A 81 10.68 21.41 16.09
CA ARG A 81 9.57 22.01 15.33
C ARG A 81 10.08 22.51 13.97
N PRO A 82 9.26 22.44 12.91
CA PRO A 82 9.60 23.03 11.62
C PRO A 82 10.08 24.48 11.78
N ALA A 83 11.20 24.81 11.14
CA ALA A 83 11.75 26.17 11.17
C ALA A 83 10.84 27.17 10.43
N MET A 84 10.03 26.67 9.51
CA MET A 84 9.09 27.45 8.71
C MET A 84 7.69 26.89 8.80
N VAL A 85 6.71 27.78 8.96
CA VAL A 85 5.28 27.46 8.84
C VAL A 85 4.68 28.36 7.78
N LEU A 86 4.10 27.75 6.74
CA LEU A 86 3.45 28.43 5.64
C LEU A 86 1.96 28.15 5.68
N THR A 87 1.15 29.17 5.43
CA THR A 87 -0.30 29.01 5.31
C THR A 87 -0.71 29.28 3.87
N VAL A 88 -1.34 28.34 3.19
CA VAL A 88 -1.81 28.47 1.81
C VAL A 88 -3.28 28.89 1.81
N LYS A 89 -3.59 29.98 1.09
CA LYS A 89 -4.92 30.57 1.06
C LYS A 89 -5.77 29.99 -0.06
N CYS A 90 -6.93 29.46 0.30
CA CYS A 90 -7.80 28.73 -0.63
C CYS A 90 -8.14 29.54 -1.88
N GLU A 91 -8.88 30.64 -1.72
CA GLU A 91 -9.42 31.41 -2.86
C GLU A 91 -8.31 32.05 -3.71
N ALA A 92 -7.27 32.59 -3.05
CA ALA A 92 -6.15 33.19 -3.76
C ALA A 92 -5.39 32.14 -4.58
N SER A 93 -5.22 30.93 -4.03
CA SER A 93 -4.53 29.84 -4.74
C SER A 93 -5.37 29.28 -5.88
N GLN A 94 -6.68 29.15 -5.69
CA GLN A 94 -7.61 28.76 -6.74
C GLN A 94 -7.57 29.76 -7.91
N ALA A 95 -7.61 31.06 -7.62
CA ALA A 95 -7.54 32.11 -8.64
C ALA A 95 -6.19 32.13 -9.37
N ALA A 96 -5.09 31.84 -8.67
CA ALA A 96 -3.74 31.84 -9.24
C ALA A 96 -3.37 30.53 -9.95
N GLY A 97 -4.11 29.44 -9.73
CA GLY A 97 -3.75 28.10 -10.22
C GLY A 97 -2.47 27.53 -9.61
N LYS A 98 -2.02 28.09 -8.48
CA LYS A 98 -0.80 27.69 -7.74
C LYS A 98 -0.92 28.13 -6.28
N GLU A 99 -0.01 27.66 -5.42
CA GLU A 99 0.02 28.06 -4.01
C GLU A 99 0.22 29.57 -3.85
N VAL A 100 -0.69 30.20 -3.10
CA VAL A 100 -0.57 31.58 -2.64
C VAL A 100 -0.50 31.56 -1.12
N TYR A 101 0.66 31.94 -0.58
CA TYR A 101 0.92 31.93 0.85
C TYR A 101 0.39 33.20 1.52
N GLY A 102 -0.30 33.03 2.65
CA GLY A 102 -0.68 34.12 3.54
C GLY A 102 0.50 34.50 4.44
N GLY A 103 1.04 35.70 4.29
CA GLY A 103 2.14 36.21 5.13
C GLY A 103 3.49 36.26 4.39
N ARG A 104 4.57 35.72 5.01
CA ARG A 104 5.92 35.71 4.41
C ARG A 104 5.85 35.17 2.98
N ASP A 105 6.37 35.93 2.04
CA ASP A 105 6.38 35.57 0.62
C ASP A 105 7.10 34.23 0.43
N GLY A 106 6.46 33.30 -0.27
CA GLY A 106 7.06 32.03 -0.70
C GLY A 106 8.34 32.24 -1.53
N ALA A 107 8.62 33.46 -1.99
CA ALA A 107 9.92 33.90 -2.50
C ALA A 107 11.11 33.53 -1.59
N ALA A 108 10.93 33.53 -0.26
CA ALA A 108 11.98 33.13 0.69
C ALA A 108 12.39 31.65 0.57
N TYR A 109 11.61 30.84 -0.16
CA TYR A 109 11.80 29.41 -0.30
C TYR A 109 12.39 28.99 -1.67
N TYR A 110 12.36 29.82 -2.72
CA TYR A 110 12.75 29.45 -4.11
C TYR A 110 14.23 29.04 -4.34
N GLY A 111 14.98 28.73 -3.28
CA GLY A 111 16.32 28.16 -3.33
C GLY A 111 16.51 26.85 -2.56
N ARG A 112 15.96 26.69 -1.33
CA ARG A 112 16.07 25.53 -0.41
C ARG A 112 15.39 25.81 0.96
N ALA A 113 14.83 24.78 1.62
CA ALA A 113 14.32 24.86 2.99
C ALA A 113 15.29 24.19 3.98
N GLU A 114 15.85 24.97 4.91
CA GLU A 114 16.68 24.47 6.02
C GLU A 114 15.85 24.32 7.30
N GLY A 115 16.08 23.27 8.08
CA GLY A 115 15.45 23.12 9.41
C GLY A 115 14.01 22.58 9.41
N GLY A 116 13.47 22.17 8.27
CA GLY A 116 12.12 21.60 8.15
C GLY A 116 11.02 22.63 7.87
N ILE A 117 9.86 22.16 7.44
CA ILE A 117 8.73 22.98 6.99
C ILE A 117 7.38 22.40 7.43
N GLU A 118 6.43 23.26 7.74
CA GLU A 118 5.02 22.94 7.87
C GLU A 118 4.23 23.75 6.84
N ILE A 119 3.45 23.09 6.00
CA ILE A 119 2.54 23.74 5.05
C ILE A 119 1.10 23.44 5.48
N VAL A 120 0.35 24.50 5.75
CA VAL A 120 -1.02 24.47 6.25
C VAL A 120 -1.95 25.00 5.18
N TYR A 121 -2.79 24.15 4.60
CA TYR A 121 -3.75 24.54 3.57
C TYR A 121 -5.08 24.91 4.20
N ASP A 122 -5.66 26.04 3.81
CA ASP A 122 -7.03 26.37 4.21
C ASP A 122 -7.96 25.23 3.78
N ALA A 123 -8.68 24.66 4.75
CA ALA A 123 -9.61 23.55 4.56
C ALA A 123 -10.90 23.97 3.84
N GLN A 124 -11.25 25.27 3.95
CA GLN A 124 -12.50 25.83 3.47
C GLN A 124 -12.28 27.13 2.69
N ASP A 125 -13.18 27.43 1.76
CA ASP A 125 -13.29 28.75 1.14
C ASP A 125 -13.99 29.77 2.08
N ARG A 126 -14.12 31.03 1.66
CA ARG A 126 -14.78 32.06 2.49
C ARG A 126 -16.27 31.80 2.74
N ALA A 127 -16.89 30.91 1.94
CA ALA A 127 -18.27 30.50 2.07
C ALA A 127 -18.42 29.26 2.97
N GLY A 128 -17.32 28.75 3.55
CA GLY A 128 -17.32 27.57 4.43
C GLY A 128 -17.39 26.24 3.69
N ARG A 129 -17.25 26.22 2.36
CA ARG A 129 -17.25 24.99 1.56
C ARG A 129 -15.86 24.37 1.53
N PRO A 130 -15.72 23.04 1.37
CA PRO A 130 -14.41 22.40 1.24
C PRO A 130 -13.55 23.06 0.15
N CYS A 131 -12.30 23.36 0.50
CA CYS A 131 -11.36 23.92 -0.46
C CYS A 131 -10.86 22.84 -1.42
N VAL A 132 -10.94 23.12 -2.72
CA VAL A 132 -10.41 22.27 -3.79
C VAL A 132 -9.31 23.04 -4.52
N TYR A 133 -8.06 22.61 -4.35
CA TYR A 133 -6.89 23.16 -5.01
C TYR A 133 -6.69 22.50 -6.39
N PRO A 134 -6.56 23.26 -7.49
CA PRO A 134 -6.47 22.72 -8.84
C PRO A 134 -5.06 22.26 -9.24
N PHE A 135 -4.18 22.01 -8.28
CA PHE A 135 -2.76 21.73 -8.48
C PHE A 135 -2.26 20.73 -7.43
N ALA A 136 -1.01 20.29 -7.60
CA ALA A 136 -0.28 19.45 -6.65
C ALA A 136 0.35 20.28 -5.52
N PRO A 137 0.37 19.81 -4.25
CA PRO A 137 1.14 20.47 -3.19
C PRO A 137 2.61 20.59 -3.57
N ALA A 138 3.16 21.80 -3.61
CA ALA A 138 4.56 21.99 -3.98
C ALA A 138 5.48 21.60 -2.82
N MET A 139 6.45 20.72 -3.09
CA MET A 139 7.38 20.28 -2.05
C MET A 139 8.77 20.90 -2.13
N PRO A 140 9.26 21.30 -0.95
CA PRO A 140 10.64 21.48 -0.60
C PRO A 140 11.79 20.85 -1.39
N GLN A 141 12.62 21.53 -2.19
CA GLN A 141 14.06 21.19 -2.15
C GLN A 141 14.59 21.43 -0.75
N THR A 142 15.15 20.37 -0.15
CA THR A 142 15.70 20.38 1.20
C THR A 142 17.22 20.57 1.15
N ALA A 143 17.79 21.28 2.12
CA ALA A 143 19.24 21.38 2.29
C ALA A 143 19.63 21.67 3.74
N GLY A 144 20.94 21.69 3.98
CA GLY A 144 21.52 21.91 5.30
C GLY A 144 21.49 20.63 6.14
N ASN A 145 21.63 20.80 7.46
CA ASN A 145 21.55 19.69 8.39
C ASN A 145 20.08 19.28 8.58
N LEU A 146 19.72 18.05 8.18
CA LEU A 146 18.37 17.52 8.29
C LEU A 146 18.14 16.83 9.65
N ASP A 147 19.17 16.65 10.48
CA ASP A 147 19.02 15.91 11.73
C ASP A 147 18.05 16.58 12.70
N GLY A 148 17.01 15.87 13.09
CA GLY A 148 15.92 16.34 13.92
C GLY A 148 14.89 17.21 13.19
N THR A 149 14.85 17.22 11.85
CA THR A 149 13.90 18.07 11.10
C THR A 149 12.57 17.39 10.79
N GLN A 150 11.54 18.20 10.58
CA GLN A 150 10.17 17.75 10.30
C GLN A 150 9.62 18.42 9.04
N TYR A 151 8.89 17.66 8.23
CA TYR A 151 8.25 18.08 6.99
C TYR A 151 6.77 17.71 7.07
N ILE A 152 5.92 18.70 7.30
CA ILE A 152 4.51 18.49 7.64
C ILE A 152 3.63 19.16 6.58
N ILE A 153 2.64 18.43 6.09
CA ILE A 153 1.62 18.92 5.15
C ILE A 153 0.27 18.62 5.76
N ARG A 154 -0.55 19.64 5.99
CA ARG A 154 -1.86 19.42 6.59
C ARG A 154 -2.92 20.43 6.21
N SER A 155 -4.17 20.03 6.42
CA SER A 155 -5.30 20.96 6.47
C SER A 155 -5.21 21.89 7.69
N SER A 156 -5.80 23.08 7.56
CA SER A 156 -5.96 24.06 8.63
C SER A 156 -6.98 23.64 9.69
N ILE A 157 -7.93 22.75 9.33
CA ILE A 157 -8.98 22.26 10.23
C ILE A 157 -8.81 20.74 10.42
N PRO A 158 -8.45 20.25 11.62
CA PRO A 158 -8.34 18.82 11.88
C PRO A 158 -9.62 18.05 11.55
N GLY A 159 -9.49 16.92 10.86
CA GLY A 159 -10.61 16.09 10.43
C GLY A 159 -11.34 16.59 9.18
N GLN A 160 -10.98 17.76 8.63
CA GLN A 160 -11.50 18.24 7.35
C GLN A 160 -10.40 18.27 6.31
N ARG A 161 -10.58 17.53 5.22
CA ARG A 161 -9.53 17.38 4.21
C ARG A 161 -9.40 18.63 3.34
N ALA A 162 -8.17 19.07 3.10
CA ALA A 162 -7.84 19.93 1.97
C ALA A 162 -7.72 19.04 0.71
N VAL A 163 -8.51 19.34 -0.32
CA VAL A 163 -8.60 18.51 -1.52
C VAL A 163 -7.71 19.07 -2.62
N PHE A 164 -6.87 18.23 -3.20
CA PHE A 164 -6.05 18.53 -4.37
C PHE A 164 -6.59 17.72 -5.53
N ARG A 165 -7.11 18.42 -6.54
CA ARG A 165 -7.68 17.81 -7.73
C ARG A 165 -6.92 18.32 -8.95
N THR A 166 -6.15 17.45 -9.57
CA THR A 166 -5.29 17.84 -10.69
C THR A 166 -5.35 16.82 -11.83
N SER A 167 -5.13 17.29 -13.05
CA SER A 167 -4.92 16.44 -14.23
C SER A 167 -3.45 16.06 -14.43
N ASP A 168 -2.55 16.51 -13.54
CA ASP A 168 -1.14 16.12 -13.58
C ASP A 168 -1.01 14.61 -13.41
N GLN A 169 -0.25 13.98 -14.29
CA GLN A 169 -0.03 12.54 -14.30
C GLN A 169 1.17 12.14 -13.43
N TRP A 170 1.79 13.06 -12.71
CA TRP A 170 3.00 12.82 -11.91
C TRP A 170 2.81 13.12 -10.42
N ALA A 171 3.73 12.57 -9.63
CA ALA A 171 3.70 12.58 -8.18
C ALA A 171 3.55 13.97 -7.61
N THR A 172 2.50 14.18 -6.84
CA THR A 172 2.08 15.51 -6.40
C THR A 172 2.79 15.94 -5.13
N ILE A 173 3.03 15.03 -4.18
CA ILE A 173 3.85 15.29 -3.00
C ILE A 173 5.17 14.53 -3.12
N ASN A 174 6.26 15.26 -3.38
CA ASN A 174 7.57 14.68 -3.65
C ASN A 174 8.64 15.22 -2.70
N LEU A 175 8.91 14.48 -1.62
CA LEU A 175 10.00 14.82 -0.70
C LEU A 175 11.27 14.08 -1.13
N ARG A 176 12.31 14.83 -1.48
CA ARG A 176 13.60 14.27 -1.91
C ARG A 176 14.71 14.63 -0.93
N MET A 177 15.43 13.60 -0.49
CA MET A 177 16.58 13.72 0.41
C MET A 177 17.60 12.65 0.05
N PHE A 178 18.83 13.07 -0.23
CA PHE A 178 19.91 12.16 -0.59
C PHE A 178 20.95 12.14 0.52
N GLU A 179 21.62 11.00 0.70
CA GLU A 179 22.73 10.84 1.65
C GLU A 179 22.36 11.15 3.11
N LEU A 180 21.17 10.72 3.55
CA LEU A 180 20.65 11.05 4.88
C LEU A 180 21.60 10.59 6.02
N GLY A 181 22.32 9.49 5.81
CA GLY A 181 23.26 8.96 6.79
C GLY A 181 22.55 8.62 8.09
N ARG A 182 23.09 9.12 9.20
CA ARG A 182 22.58 8.86 10.58
C ARG A 182 21.56 9.88 11.07
N GLN A 183 21.08 10.77 10.20
CA GLN A 183 20.18 11.85 10.59
C GLN A 183 18.77 11.32 10.86
N ARG A 184 18.03 12.04 11.72
CA ARG A 184 16.62 11.75 12.02
C ARG A 184 15.71 12.74 11.31
N VAL A 185 14.81 12.25 10.47
CA VAL A 185 13.88 13.10 9.73
C VAL A 185 12.48 12.54 9.84
N HIS A 186 11.51 13.42 9.99
CA HIS A 186 10.10 13.07 10.03
C HIS A 186 9.32 13.75 8.90
N PHE A 187 8.45 12.98 8.26
CA PHE A 187 7.42 13.45 7.36
C PHE A 187 6.04 13.14 7.94
N GLU A 188 5.13 14.12 7.92
CA GLU A 188 3.72 13.92 8.26
C GLU A 188 2.81 14.53 7.20
N MET A 189 1.86 13.73 6.72
CA MET A 189 0.73 14.19 5.91
C MET A 189 -0.57 13.93 6.67
N ARG A 190 -1.40 14.96 6.83
CA ARG A 190 -2.62 14.85 7.65
C ARG A 190 -3.79 15.64 7.09
N ASP A 191 -4.96 14.99 7.04
CA ASP A 191 -6.18 15.61 6.54
C ASP A 191 -5.99 16.16 5.10
N ILE A 192 -5.37 15.36 4.22
CA ILE A 192 -5.12 15.69 2.82
C ILE A 192 -5.86 14.70 1.92
N GLU A 193 -6.51 15.19 0.87
CA GLU A 193 -7.07 14.37 -0.18
C GLU A 193 -6.40 14.68 -1.51
N ILE A 194 -5.90 13.66 -2.20
CA ILE A 194 -5.28 13.78 -3.52
C ILE A 194 -6.10 12.95 -4.50
N ASP A 195 -6.63 13.63 -5.52
CA ASP A 195 -7.55 13.09 -6.52
C ASP A 195 -7.07 13.46 -7.93
N PHE A 196 -7.16 12.50 -8.86
CA PHE A 196 -6.68 12.62 -10.25
C PHE A 196 -7.78 12.23 -11.24
N PRO A 197 -8.87 13.02 -11.33
CA PRO A 197 -10.02 12.66 -12.16
C PRO A 197 -9.61 12.52 -13.64
N GLY A 198 -9.91 11.36 -14.23
CA GLY A 198 -9.63 11.07 -15.64
C GLY A 198 -8.16 10.82 -15.99
N ALA A 199 -7.25 10.77 -15.00
CA ALA A 199 -5.87 10.39 -15.27
C ALA A 199 -5.80 8.90 -15.65
N VAL A 200 -5.07 8.59 -16.73
CA VAL A 200 -4.86 7.21 -17.21
C VAL A 200 -3.54 6.63 -16.70
N GLN A 201 -2.62 7.49 -16.25
CA GLN A 201 -1.31 7.07 -15.71
C GLN A 201 -0.86 7.95 -14.53
N ALA A 202 -1.76 8.30 -13.60
CA ALA A 202 -1.36 9.09 -12.43
C ALA A 202 -0.24 8.37 -11.65
N ARG A 203 1.01 8.85 -11.69
CA ARG A 203 2.14 8.19 -11.01
C ARG A 203 2.29 8.76 -9.60
N GLY A 204 2.20 7.89 -8.59
CA GLY A 204 2.61 8.09 -7.20
C GLY A 204 2.17 9.39 -6.53
N ALA A 205 0.96 9.44 -6.00
CA ALA A 205 0.44 10.61 -5.28
C ALA A 205 1.34 11.06 -4.11
N LEU A 206 1.88 10.11 -3.35
CA LEU A 206 2.88 10.36 -2.31
C LEU A 206 4.19 9.65 -2.67
N HIS A 207 5.22 10.44 -3.01
CA HIS A 207 6.54 9.94 -3.37
C HIS A 207 7.58 10.48 -2.39
N LEU A 208 8.03 9.62 -1.48
CA LEU A 208 9.11 9.93 -0.55
C LEU A 208 10.40 9.27 -1.06
N GLU A 209 11.26 10.07 -1.67
CA GLU A 209 12.56 9.63 -2.20
C GLU A 209 13.67 10.04 -1.22
N VAL A 210 13.81 9.26 -0.14
CA VAL A 210 14.86 9.46 0.87
C VAL A 210 15.85 8.31 0.79
N VAL A 211 17.12 8.59 0.51
CA VAL A 211 18.12 7.53 0.31
C VAL A 211 19.32 7.68 1.23
N GLY A 212 20.00 6.55 1.47
CA GLY A 212 21.23 6.50 2.24
C GLY A 212 21.04 6.61 3.75
N SER A 213 19.84 6.32 4.27
CA SER A 213 19.62 6.20 5.72
C SER A 213 20.36 4.98 6.28
N VAL A 214 21.09 5.17 7.37
CA VAL A 214 21.83 4.11 8.07
C VAL A 214 21.61 4.20 9.57
N ALA A 215 21.68 3.07 10.26
CA ALA A 215 21.53 3.05 11.72
C ALA A 215 22.64 3.89 12.41
N PRO A 216 22.33 4.61 13.51
CA PRO A 216 21.05 4.66 14.21
C PRO A 216 20.02 5.66 13.63
N GLY A 217 20.34 6.34 12.53
CA GLY A 217 19.43 7.26 11.84
C GLY A 217 18.11 6.63 11.44
N LEU A 218 17.11 7.48 11.20
CA LEU A 218 15.74 7.05 10.97
C LEU A 218 14.95 8.10 10.17
N PHE A 219 14.27 7.64 9.14
CA PHE A 219 13.20 8.38 8.48
C PHE A 219 11.84 7.85 8.99
N THR A 220 10.98 8.73 9.52
CA THR A 220 9.62 8.35 9.90
C THR A 220 8.64 9.05 8.96
N ALA A 221 7.69 8.30 8.41
CA ALA A 221 6.65 8.82 7.54
C ALA A 221 5.29 8.48 8.12
N VAL A 222 4.45 9.49 8.28
CA VAL A 222 3.12 9.32 8.87
C VAL A 222 2.04 9.91 7.98
N VAL A 223 1.00 9.14 7.71
CA VAL A 223 -0.16 9.56 6.92
C VAL A 223 -1.41 9.34 7.76
N ARG A 224 -2.21 10.39 7.95
CA ARG A 224 -3.39 10.33 8.83
C ARG A 224 -4.61 10.94 8.18
N ARG A 225 -5.78 10.30 8.33
CA ARG A 225 -7.07 10.85 7.89
C ARG A 225 -7.08 11.33 6.45
N SER A 226 -6.29 10.68 5.61
CA SER A 226 -6.01 11.16 4.25
C SER A 226 -6.65 10.24 3.23
N LYS A 227 -6.88 10.76 2.04
CA LYS A 227 -7.30 9.97 0.89
C LYS A 227 -6.31 10.15 -0.24
N ILE A 228 -5.74 9.05 -0.69
CA ILE A 228 -4.69 9.05 -1.70
C ILE A 228 -5.20 8.23 -2.88
N PHE A 229 -5.50 8.90 -3.98
CA PHE A 229 -5.73 8.23 -5.25
C PHE A 229 -4.42 8.12 -6.02
N GLY A 230 -4.01 6.93 -6.45
CA GLY A 230 -2.77 6.73 -7.20
C GLY A 230 -2.92 5.75 -8.34
N GLY A 231 -2.43 6.10 -9.52
CA GLY A 231 -2.48 5.25 -10.71
C GLY A 231 -1.29 4.31 -10.92
N LYS A 232 -0.11 4.65 -10.41
CA LYS A 232 1.11 3.82 -10.41
C LYS A 232 1.85 4.07 -9.10
N ASN A 233 1.89 3.09 -8.21
CA ASN A 233 2.58 3.16 -6.92
C ASN A 233 2.11 4.37 -6.11
N GLY A 234 0.80 4.43 -5.83
CA GLY A 234 0.13 5.57 -5.19
C GLY A 234 0.83 6.09 -3.93
N ILE A 235 1.45 5.19 -3.18
CA ILE A 235 2.45 5.51 -2.17
C ILE A 235 3.77 4.83 -2.53
N PHE A 236 4.83 5.64 -2.57
CA PHE A 236 6.22 5.19 -2.60
C PHE A 236 6.93 5.72 -1.35
N VAL A 237 7.49 4.80 -0.58
CA VAL A 237 8.33 5.11 0.58
C VAL A 237 9.71 4.48 0.41
N PRO A 238 10.73 5.10 1.01
CA PRO A 238 12.09 4.62 0.84
C PRO A 238 12.34 3.35 1.66
N GLY A 239 13.16 2.47 1.10
CA GLY A 239 13.73 1.36 1.85
C GLY A 239 14.79 1.82 2.86
N GLY A 240 15.43 0.88 3.55
CA GLY A 240 16.36 1.15 4.63
C GLY A 240 15.65 1.63 5.90
N GLN A 241 16.35 2.43 6.72
CA GLN A 241 15.90 2.82 8.06
C GLN A 241 14.69 3.76 8.03
N THR A 242 13.53 3.22 7.70
CA THR A 242 12.29 3.93 7.43
C THR A 242 11.15 3.27 8.19
N MET A 243 10.37 4.04 8.94
CA MET A 243 9.12 3.56 9.56
C MET A 243 7.94 4.30 8.94
N LEU A 244 6.97 3.56 8.41
CA LEU A 244 5.73 4.08 7.84
C LEU A 244 4.56 3.76 8.76
N TYR A 245 3.79 4.78 9.15
CA TYR A 245 2.51 4.62 9.86
C TYR A 245 1.39 5.29 9.07
N ILE A 246 0.33 4.55 8.76
CA ILE A 246 -0.86 5.07 8.08
C ILE A 246 -2.09 4.75 8.92
N GLU A 247 -2.88 5.77 9.24
CA GLU A 247 -4.12 5.59 9.99
C GLU A 247 -5.29 6.36 9.39
N ASP A 248 -6.50 5.84 9.60
CA ASP A 248 -7.77 6.47 9.23
C ASP A 248 -7.84 6.91 7.75
N SER A 249 -7.18 6.18 6.86
CA SER A 249 -6.93 6.63 5.48
C SER A 249 -7.52 5.69 4.43
N ASP A 250 -7.86 6.25 3.27
CA ASP A 250 -8.34 5.53 2.08
C ASP A 250 -7.31 5.63 0.96
N ILE A 251 -6.66 4.51 0.65
CA ILE A 251 -5.68 4.39 -0.42
C ILE A 251 -6.35 3.69 -1.59
N ALA A 252 -6.60 4.46 -2.63
CA ALA A 252 -7.43 4.03 -3.73
C ALA A 252 -6.72 4.17 -5.08
N GLY A 253 -7.27 3.47 -6.06
CA GLY A 253 -6.85 3.56 -7.45
C GLY A 253 -5.66 2.69 -7.79
N ASN A 254 -5.53 2.43 -9.09
CA ASN A 254 -4.34 1.98 -9.81
C ASN A 254 -4.71 1.89 -11.30
N VAL A 255 -4.81 3.06 -11.94
CA VAL A 255 -5.27 3.20 -13.32
C VAL A 255 -4.21 2.88 -14.39
N GLY A 256 -3.00 2.49 -13.99
CA GLY A 256 -1.91 2.31 -14.93
C GLY A 256 -2.06 1.08 -15.84
N GLY A 257 -1.36 1.10 -16.98
CA GLY A 257 -1.40 0.05 -18.00
C GLY A 257 -0.24 -0.96 -17.96
N ASN A 258 0.70 -0.82 -17.02
CA ASN A 258 1.83 -1.74 -16.79
C ASN A 258 1.63 -2.55 -15.51
N VAL A 259 1.00 -3.69 -15.69
CA VAL A 259 0.57 -4.60 -14.62
C VAL A 259 1.65 -5.13 -13.68
N ASP A 260 2.89 -5.30 -14.14
CA ASP A 260 3.96 -5.90 -13.32
C ASP A 260 4.62 -4.89 -12.38
N GLN A 261 4.37 -3.59 -12.56
CA GLN A 261 5.09 -2.50 -11.88
C GLN A 261 4.17 -1.50 -11.17
N GLU A 262 2.86 -1.69 -11.26
CA GLU A 262 1.88 -0.71 -10.83
C GLU A 262 1.03 -1.32 -9.72
N HIS A 263 1.20 -0.80 -8.51
CA HIS A 263 0.47 -1.19 -7.29
C HIS A 263 -0.22 0.04 -6.68
N SER A 264 -1.27 -0.13 -5.86
CA SER A 264 -1.81 1.00 -5.09
C SER A 264 -0.77 1.51 -4.08
N THR A 265 0.06 0.60 -3.55
CA THR A 265 1.22 0.94 -2.71
C THR A 265 2.42 0.06 -3.02
N TYR A 266 3.61 0.66 -3.00
CA TYR A 266 4.88 -0.02 -3.25
C TYR A 266 5.87 0.23 -2.11
N ILE A 267 5.82 -0.63 -1.10
CA ILE A 267 6.70 -0.57 0.07
C ILE A 267 7.74 -1.67 -0.06
N ASN A 268 8.94 -1.28 -0.48
CA ASN A 268 10.06 -2.20 -0.63
C ASN A 268 11.16 -1.83 0.33
N GLY A 269 11.58 -2.78 1.16
CA GLY A 269 12.81 -2.61 1.89
C GLY A 269 12.67 -1.74 3.14
N THR A 270 11.50 -1.57 3.74
CA THR A 270 11.25 -0.61 4.85
C THR A 270 11.32 -1.30 6.24
N LEU A 271 11.67 -0.57 7.31
CA LEU A 271 11.90 -1.16 8.64
C LEU A 271 10.57 -1.58 9.28
N VAL A 272 9.62 -0.65 9.32
CA VAL A 272 8.26 -0.91 9.83
C VAL A 272 7.24 -0.35 8.86
N SER A 273 6.18 -1.11 8.61
CA SER A 273 4.91 -0.62 8.10
C SER A 273 3.82 -0.91 9.15
N HIS A 274 3.00 0.09 9.46
CA HIS A 274 1.83 -0.08 10.33
C HIS A 274 0.63 0.63 9.73
N PHE A 275 -0.40 -0.16 9.38
CA PHE A 275 -1.66 0.36 8.87
C PHE A 275 -2.78 0.10 9.87
N ARG A 276 -3.52 1.16 10.20
CA ARG A 276 -4.57 1.12 11.20
C ARG A 276 -5.86 1.74 10.69
N ASN A 277 -7.00 1.08 10.89
CA ASN A 277 -8.33 1.61 10.56
C ASN A 277 -8.38 2.26 9.16
N SER A 278 -7.92 1.52 8.15
CA SER A 278 -7.66 2.09 6.82
C SER A 278 -8.07 1.13 5.72
N VAL A 279 -8.22 1.65 4.51
CA VAL A 279 -8.74 0.91 3.35
C VAL A 279 -7.76 1.00 2.19
N TRP A 280 -7.48 -0.14 1.56
CA TRP A 280 -6.75 -0.26 0.30
C TRP A 280 -7.66 -0.84 -0.76
N ARG A 281 -7.82 -0.14 -1.90
CA ARG A 281 -8.69 -0.60 -3.00
C ARG A 281 -8.25 -0.10 -4.37
N GLY A 282 -8.75 -0.72 -5.44
CA GLY A 282 -8.77 -0.07 -6.75
C GLY A 282 -7.85 -0.62 -7.84
N GLN A 283 -7.27 -1.82 -7.74
CA GLN A 283 -6.46 -2.34 -8.85
C GLN A 283 -7.27 -2.70 -10.10
N LEU A 284 -6.87 -2.10 -11.23
CA LEU A 284 -7.28 -2.52 -12.56
C LEU A 284 -6.63 -3.83 -13.01
N ALA A 285 -7.42 -4.72 -13.63
CA ALA A 285 -6.90 -5.77 -14.51
C ALA A 285 -6.65 -5.21 -15.92
N TRP A 286 -5.46 -5.43 -16.47
CA TRP A 286 -5.16 -5.04 -17.86
C TRP A 286 -5.38 -6.22 -18.81
N LYS A 287 -6.26 -6.05 -19.81
CA LYS A 287 -6.34 -6.88 -21.03
C LYS A 287 -6.07 -8.39 -20.85
N ASN A 288 -6.66 -9.00 -19.82
CA ASN A 288 -6.50 -10.44 -19.51
C ASN A 288 -5.06 -10.89 -19.14
N ILE A 289 -4.16 -9.95 -18.78
CA ILE A 289 -2.82 -10.20 -18.24
C ILE A 289 -2.85 -9.98 -16.71
N ALA A 290 -2.09 -10.79 -15.96
CA ALA A 290 -1.99 -10.71 -14.50
C ALA A 290 -1.69 -9.26 -14.06
N SER A 291 -2.44 -8.71 -13.11
CA SER A 291 -2.44 -7.30 -12.64
C SER A 291 -1.44 -7.06 -11.49
N GLY A 292 -1.35 -5.85 -10.93
CA GLY A 292 -0.63 -5.62 -9.67
C GLY A 292 -1.41 -6.10 -8.43
N HIS A 293 -0.71 -6.22 -7.30
CA HIS A 293 -1.28 -6.39 -5.96
C HIS A 293 -1.83 -5.07 -5.40
N GLN A 294 -2.87 -5.12 -4.57
CA GLN A 294 -3.41 -3.91 -3.89
C GLN A 294 -2.42 -3.36 -2.88
N LEU A 295 -1.93 -4.26 -2.03
CA LEU A 295 -0.96 -3.96 -1.01
C LEU A 295 0.30 -4.79 -1.26
N LYS A 296 1.37 -4.14 -1.69
CA LYS A 296 2.71 -4.73 -1.72
C LYS A 296 3.54 -4.15 -0.59
N ASP A 297 3.85 -4.99 0.39
CA ASP A 297 4.51 -4.58 1.62
C ASP A 297 5.63 -5.53 2.04
N LYS A 298 6.85 -5.13 1.70
CA LYS A 298 8.08 -5.88 1.98
C LYS A 298 8.85 -5.27 3.15
N ALA A 299 8.15 -4.68 4.12
CA ALA A 299 8.79 -4.20 5.34
C ALA A 299 9.32 -5.35 6.22
N TYR A 300 10.29 -5.09 7.09
CA TYR A 300 10.78 -6.06 8.08
C TYR A 300 9.71 -6.38 9.13
N LEU A 301 9.09 -5.37 9.75
CA LEU A 301 7.95 -5.54 10.64
C LEU A 301 6.70 -4.94 9.99
N ARG A 302 5.65 -5.74 9.87
CA ARG A 302 4.37 -5.37 9.26
C ARG A 302 3.26 -5.50 10.28
N ILE A 303 2.50 -4.43 10.51
CA ILE A 303 1.42 -4.39 11.50
C ILE A 303 0.13 -3.95 10.81
N TYR A 304 -0.91 -4.78 10.86
CA TYR A 304 -2.21 -4.46 10.28
C TYR A 304 -3.30 -4.54 11.34
N GLU A 305 -3.94 -3.41 11.65
CA GLU A 305 -5.04 -3.30 12.61
C GLU A 305 -6.27 -2.73 11.89
N ASP A 306 -7.38 -3.46 11.87
CA ASP A 306 -8.63 -2.98 11.25
C ASP A 306 -8.40 -2.51 9.79
N LEU A 307 -7.67 -3.33 9.03
CA LEU A 307 -7.28 -3.03 7.65
C LEU A 307 -8.23 -3.72 6.68
N ILE A 308 -8.80 -2.97 5.74
CA ILE A 308 -9.56 -3.51 4.62
C ILE A 308 -8.68 -3.48 3.38
N VAL A 309 -8.57 -4.61 2.68
CA VAL A 309 -7.91 -4.69 1.37
C VAL A 309 -8.88 -5.29 0.37
N SER A 310 -9.10 -4.58 -0.74
CA SER A 310 -10.05 -4.98 -1.77
C SER A 310 -9.50 -4.83 -3.18
N ASN A 311 -9.88 -5.74 -4.08
CA ASN A 311 -9.64 -5.55 -5.51
C ASN A 311 -10.77 -4.80 -6.22
N GLN A 312 -11.73 -4.21 -5.50
CA GLN A 312 -12.81 -3.43 -6.11
C GLN A 312 -12.21 -2.27 -6.93
N PRO A 313 -12.35 -2.28 -8.26
CA PRO A 313 -11.87 -1.19 -9.11
C PRO A 313 -12.85 -0.01 -9.08
N SER A 314 -12.40 1.15 -9.54
CA SER A 314 -13.28 2.28 -9.84
C SER A 314 -13.70 2.20 -11.32
N GLY A 315 -14.90 1.68 -11.59
CA GLY A 315 -15.49 1.67 -12.95
C GLY A 315 -14.90 0.68 -13.96
N GLU A 316 -14.14 -0.32 -13.52
CA GLU A 316 -13.36 -1.21 -14.40
C GLU A 316 -13.36 -2.69 -13.95
N THR A 317 -12.45 -3.52 -14.50
CA THR A 317 -12.33 -4.96 -14.18
C THR A 317 -11.40 -5.20 -12.98
N ALA A 318 -11.82 -6.04 -12.04
CA ALA A 318 -11.08 -6.35 -10.82
C ALA A 318 -9.80 -7.16 -11.09
N SER A 319 -8.75 -6.93 -10.30
CA SER A 319 -7.48 -7.68 -10.36
C SER A 319 -7.62 -9.14 -9.90
N ALA A 320 -6.90 -10.04 -10.58
CA ALA A 320 -6.84 -11.47 -10.29
C ALA A 320 -5.69 -11.87 -9.34
N MET A 321 -4.84 -10.91 -8.96
CA MET A 321 -3.73 -11.15 -8.05
C MET A 321 -4.19 -11.36 -6.60
N PRO A 322 -3.31 -11.91 -5.74
CA PRO A 322 -3.43 -11.76 -4.29
C PRO A 322 -3.69 -10.29 -3.93
N LEU A 323 -4.55 -10.07 -2.94
CA LEU A 323 -4.84 -8.74 -2.45
C LEU A 323 -3.62 -8.15 -1.74
N VAL A 324 -2.90 -9.00 -0.99
CA VAL A 324 -1.74 -8.63 -0.17
C VAL A 324 -0.54 -9.47 -0.59
N ASP A 325 0.56 -8.79 -0.91
CA ASP A 325 1.84 -9.39 -1.28
C ASP A 325 2.93 -8.90 -0.31
N ILE A 326 3.28 -9.75 0.66
CA ILE A 326 4.17 -9.42 1.77
C ILE A 326 5.42 -10.27 1.75
N SER A 327 6.47 -9.87 2.48
CA SER A 327 7.66 -10.71 2.61
C SER A 327 7.43 -11.77 3.68
N ALA A 328 7.94 -12.98 3.47
CA ALA A 328 7.98 -14.00 4.52
C ALA A 328 9.14 -13.75 5.50
N PHE A 329 10.15 -12.99 5.09
CA PHE A 329 11.22 -12.55 5.96
C PHE A 329 10.76 -11.40 6.85
N GLY A 330 11.23 -11.38 8.09
CA GLY A 330 10.78 -10.47 9.13
C GLY A 330 9.53 -10.97 9.88
N PHE A 331 8.67 -10.04 10.26
CA PHE A 331 7.57 -10.27 11.18
C PHE A 331 6.28 -9.63 10.66
N THR A 332 5.17 -10.37 10.75
CA THR A 332 3.84 -9.83 10.45
C THR A 332 2.94 -10.05 11.64
N TRP A 333 2.27 -9.00 12.11
CA TRP A 333 1.21 -9.10 13.08
C TRP A 333 -0.03 -8.44 12.53
N SER A 334 -1.14 -9.15 12.53
CA SER A 334 -2.39 -8.62 12.04
C SER A 334 -3.53 -8.97 12.99
N ASN A 335 -4.42 -8.00 13.20
CA ASN A 335 -5.69 -8.21 13.84
C ASN A 335 -6.81 -7.51 13.05
N ASN A 336 -7.88 -8.24 12.76
CA ASN A 336 -9.04 -7.76 12.00
C ASN A 336 -8.70 -7.30 10.57
N LEU A 337 -7.87 -8.08 9.85
CA LEU A 337 -7.66 -7.91 8.42
C LEU A 337 -8.90 -8.39 7.65
N GLN A 338 -9.50 -7.50 6.87
CA GLN A 338 -10.66 -7.80 6.03
C GLN A 338 -10.23 -7.83 4.56
N LEU A 339 -10.48 -8.96 3.91
CA LEU A 339 -10.08 -9.22 2.53
C LEU A 339 -11.33 -9.32 1.67
N ARG A 340 -11.47 -8.41 0.70
CA ARG A 340 -12.66 -8.31 -0.17
C ARG A 340 -12.30 -8.56 -1.63
N ARG A 341 -12.64 -9.73 -2.16
CA ARG A 341 -12.38 -10.09 -3.56
C ARG A 341 -13.65 -10.10 -4.39
N PHE A 342 -13.72 -9.17 -5.34
CA PHE A 342 -14.67 -9.13 -6.43
C PHE A 342 -14.17 -10.02 -7.58
N GLU A 343 -15.12 -10.57 -8.34
CA GLU A 343 -14.83 -11.46 -9.47
C GLU A 343 -13.97 -10.76 -10.54
N PRO A 344 -12.76 -11.25 -10.80
CA PRO A 344 -11.92 -10.76 -11.89
C PRO A 344 -12.27 -11.46 -13.21
N ALA A 345 -11.89 -10.86 -14.35
CA ALA A 345 -12.09 -11.49 -15.67
C ALA A 345 -11.15 -12.68 -15.95
N GLN A 346 -10.12 -12.86 -15.13
CA GLN A 346 -9.13 -13.95 -15.25
C GLN A 346 -9.32 -14.94 -14.11
N ALA A 347 -8.80 -16.16 -14.26
CA ALA A 347 -8.71 -17.09 -13.15
C ALA A 347 -7.82 -16.46 -12.03
N PRO A 348 -8.36 -16.18 -10.83
CA PRO A 348 -7.56 -15.62 -9.76
C PRO A 348 -6.64 -16.68 -9.15
N ARG A 349 -5.56 -16.22 -8.51
CA ARG A 349 -4.68 -17.10 -7.73
C ARG A 349 -5.43 -17.71 -6.55
N ASP A 350 -4.92 -18.87 -6.09
CA ASP A 350 -5.51 -19.68 -5.03
C ASP A 350 -5.41 -19.07 -3.62
N SER A 351 -4.64 -17.98 -3.45
CA SER A 351 -4.47 -17.24 -2.19
C SER A 351 -4.91 -15.78 -2.33
N LEU A 352 -5.32 -15.20 -1.19
CA LEU A 352 -5.58 -13.77 -1.05
C LEU A 352 -4.34 -13.02 -0.53
N VAL A 353 -3.50 -13.69 0.25
CA VAL A 353 -2.28 -13.16 0.85
C VAL A 353 -1.11 -14.07 0.48
N ASP A 354 -0.13 -13.52 -0.23
CA ASP A 354 1.12 -14.22 -0.55
C ASP A 354 2.24 -13.71 0.38
N LEU A 355 2.84 -14.63 1.14
CA LEU A 355 4.05 -14.40 1.94
C LEU A 355 5.26 -14.90 1.13
N ARG A 356 5.96 -13.99 0.45
CA ARG A 356 6.99 -14.33 -0.54
C ARG A 356 8.41 -14.14 0.00
N THR A 357 9.33 -14.97 -0.47
CA THR A 357 10.72 -15.05 -0.01
C THR A 357 11.68 -14.44 -1.01
N GLU A 358 11.35 -13.26 -1.54
CA GLU A 358 12.00 -12.73 -2.76
C GLU A 358 12.61 -11.34 -2.62
N ILE A 359 12.13 -10.48 -1.72
CA ILE A 359 12.63 -9.11 -1.53
C ILE A 359 12.95 -8.89 -0.06
N LEU A 360 14.11 -8.28 0.20
CA LEU A 360 14.63 -8.00 1.53
C LEU A 360 14.50 -6.52 1.94
N TYR A 361 14.39 -6.30 3.25
CA TYR A 361 14.41 -5.05 4.00
C TYR A 361 15.74 -4.29 3.81
N GLY A 362 16.85 -5.00 3.95
CA GLY A 362 18.19 -4.46 3.85
C GLY A 362 19.19 -5.54 3.54
N GLN A 363 20.46 -5.28 3.85
CA GLN A 363 21.50 -6.28 3.68
C GLN A 363 21.20 -7.55 4.50
N PRO A 364 21.54 -8.75 4.00
CA PRO A 364 21.21 -10.01 4.68
C PRO A 364 21.69 -10.10 6.13
N ASP A 365 22.79 -9.43 6.48
CA ASP A 365 23.37 -9.37 7.83
C ASP A 365 22.58 -8.52 8.83
N LEU A 366 21.63 -7.70 8.36
CA LEU A 366 20.71 -6.94 9.22
C LEU A 366 19.57 -7.80 9.78
N TYR A 367 19.44 -9.03 9.30
CA TYR A 367 18.43 -9.96 9.76
C TYR A 367 18.94 -10.83 10.91
N PRO A 368 18.08 -11.21 11.87
CA PRO A 368 18.50 -12.03 13.01
C PRO A 368 18.87 -13.47 12.61
N TRP A 369 18.38 -13.93 11.44
CA TRP A 369 18.63 -15.27 10.93
C TRP A 369 18.93 -15.24 9.43
N ASP A 370 19.57 -16.28 8.93
CA ASP A 370 19.86 -16.37 7.50
C ASP A 370 18.57 -16.33 6.67
N VAL A 371 18.55 -15.42 5.69
CA VAL A 371 17.49 -15.28 4.68
C VAL A 371 17.55 -16.38 3.62
N MET A 372 18.66 -17.11 3.53
CA MET A 372 18.81 -18.30 2.69
C MET A 372 18.76 -19.57 3.56
N VAL A 373 18.31 -20.68 2.98
CA VAL A 373 18.42 -21.97 3.65
C VAL A 373 19.90 -22.25 3.95
N ASN A 374 20.20 -22.42 5.23
CA ASN A 374 21.52 -22.82 5.71
C ASN A 374 21.48 -24.29 6.17
N ARG A 375 22.65 -24.94 6.24
CA ARG A 375 22.76 -26.32 6.76
C ARG A 375 22.83 -26.40 8.29
N GLY A 376 22.98 -25.26 8.97
CA GLY A 376 23.11 -25.19 10.43
C GLY A 376 21.78 -25.12 11.18
N TRP A 377 20.69 -24.82 10.47
CA TRP A 377 19.33 -24.74 10.97
C TRP A 377 18.54 -25.97 10.54
N GLN A 378 17.75 -26.47 11.48
CA GLN A 378 16.69 -27.42 11.22
C GLN A 378 15.53 -27.05 12.12
N MET A 379 14.32 -27.00 11.57
CA MET A 379 13.13 -26.79 12.37
C MET A 379 13.01 -27.91 13.42
N PRO A 380 12.78 -27.58 14.71
CA PRO A 380 12.52 -28.60 15.72
C PRO A 380 11.30 -29.45 15.41
N ALA A 381 11.22 -30.63 16.03
CA ALA A 381 10.09 -31.54 15.86
C ALA A 381 8.76 -30.92 16.33
N ASP A 382 8.80 -29.99 17.30
CA ASP A 382 7.68 -29.14 17.70
C ASP A 382 7.98 -27.67 17.34
N PRO A 383 7.62 -27.21 16.13
CA PRO A 383 7.94 -25.86 15.66
C PRO A 383 7.29 -24.74 16.47
N LEU A 384 6.19 -25.00 17.18
CA LEU A 384 5.52 -23.99 18.00
C LEU A 384 6.33 -23.62 19.26
N THR A 385 7.36 -24.39 19.59
CA THR A 385 8.31 -24.07 20.66
C THR A 385 9.47 -23.17 20.21
N ALA A 386 9.59 -22.91 18.91
CA ALA A 386 10.69 -22.17 18.31
C ALA A 386 10.26 -20.83 17.69
N LEU A 387 9.09 -20.32 18.06
CA LEU A 387 8.52 -19.09 17.45
C LEU A 387 9.39 -17.84 17.68
N ASP A 388 10.26 -17.85 18.68
CA ASP A 388 11.25 -16.81 18.98
C ASP A 388 12.55 -16.92 18.17
N GLN A 389 12.66 -17.97 17.35
CA GLN A 389 13.85 -18.32 16.57
C GLN A 389 13.54 -18.44 15.08
N VAL A 390 12.39 -17.95 14.62
CA VAL A 390 11.92 -18.05 13.23
C VAL A 390 11.29 -16.74 12.77
N TYR A 391 11.34 -16.49 11.46
CA TYR A 391 10.52 -15.44 10.89
C TYR A 391 9.05 -15.81 11.03
N LEU A 392 8.26 -14.89 11.54
CA LEU A 392 6.94 -15.20 12.07
C LEU A 392 5.88 -14.27 11.53
N SER A 393 4.84 -14.85 10.95
CA SER A 393 3.61 -14.12 10.58
C SER A 393 2.42 -14.62 11.38
N VAL A 394 1.68 -13.71 12.00
CA VAL A 394 0.53 -13.99 12.85
C VAL A 394 -0.65 -13.17 12.36
N PHE A 395 -1.73 -13.86 11.98
CA PHE A 395 -2.97 -13.25 11.52
C PHE A 395 -4.10 -13.60 12.48
N MET A 396 -4.75 -12.60 13.05
CA MET A 396 -5.86 -12.77 13.98
C MET A 396 -7.13 -12.18 13.40
N ASN A 397 -8.22 -12.93 13.53
CA ASN A 397 -9.57 -12.49 13.19
C ASN A 397 -9.68 -12.00 11.73
N THR A 398 -9.03 -12.69 10.80
CA THR A 398 -9.11 -12.36 9.37
C THR A 398 -10.48 -12.72 8.82
N GLN A 399 -11.13 -11.77 8.14
CA GLN A 399 -12.44 -11.96 7.52
C GLN A 399 -12.31 -11.92 6.00
N VAL A 400 -12.98 -12.85 5.32
CA VAL A 400 -12.95 -12.97 3.86
C VAL A 400 -14.34 -12.80 3.27
N GLU A 401 -14.50 -11.77 2.45
CA GLU A 401 -15.64 -11.60 1.56
C GLU A 401 -15.15 -11.84 0.14
N SER A 402 -15.65 -12.87 -0.54
CA SER A 402 -15.23 -13.18 -1.90
C SER A 402 -16.42 -13.65 -2.73
N PHE A 403 -16.34 -13.40 -4.04
CA PHE A 403 -17.29 -13.92 -5.04
C PHE A 403 -17.33 -15.45 -5.12
N ARG A 404 -16.34 -16.13 -4.53
CA ARG A 404 -16.24 -17.59 -4.43
C ARG A 404 -15.76 -18.02 -3.06
N ASP A 405 -15.93 -19.29 -2.71
CA ASP A 405 -15.19 -19.87 -1.59
C ASP A 405 -13.71 -20.00 -1.95
N GLU A 406 -12.87 -19.16 -1.36
CA GLU A 406 -11.43 -19.18 -1.62
C GLU A 406 -10.81 -20.49 -1.12
N PRO A 407 -9.96 -21.16 -1.93
CA PRO A 407 -9.33 -22.39 -1.50
C PRO A 407 -8.40 -22.12 -0.31
N TYR A 408 -7.64 -21.02 -0.36
CA TYR A 408 -6.75 -20.59 0.72
C TYR A 408 -6.81 -19.08 0.93
N VAL A 409 -6.59 -18.65 2.17
CA VAL A 409 -6.37 -17.21 2.46
C VAL A 409 -4.90 -16.87 2.30
N PHE A 410 -4.02 -17.62 2.95
CA PHE A 410 -2.60 -17.36 3.06
C PHE A 410 -1.77 -18.43 2.34
N ALA A 411 -0.73 -18.01 1.63
CA ALA A 411 0.29 -18.92 1.11
C ALA A 411 1.69 -18.51 1.60
N LEU A 412 2.32 -19.40 2.38
CA LEU A 412 3.70 -19.23 2.82
C LEU A 412 4.65 -19.84 1.81
N ARG A 413 5.35 -19.01 1.05
CA ARG A 413 6.26 -19.49 0.02
C ARG A 413 7.55 -20.02 0.65
N PRO A 414 8.10 -21.13 0.14
CA PRO A 414 9.35 -21.69 0.63
C PRO A 414 10.51 -20.70 0.61
N GLN A 415 11.46 -20.87 1.53
CA GLN A 415 12.70 -20.11 1.54
C GLN A 415 13.59 -20.52 0.35
N GLY A 416 14.34 -19.58 -0.22
CA GLY A 416 15.29 -19.85 -1.32
C GLY A 416 16.65 -20.33 -0.84
N THR A 417 17.50 -20.71 -1.79
CA THR A 417 18.85 -21.26 -1.54
C THR A 417 19.97 -20.30 -1.94
N ASN A 418 19.70 -19.29 -2.76
CA ASN A 418 20.72 -18.36 -3.26
C ASN A 418 20.18 -16.93 -3.34
N LEU A 419 21.11 -15.96 -3.35
CA LEU A 419 20.84 -14.58 -3.72
C LEU A 419 21.19 -14.36 -5.19
N VAL A 420 20.34 -13.63 -5.90
CA VAL A 420 20.63 -13.13 -7.24
C VAL A 420 21.82 -12.16 -7.15
N ALA A 421 22.86 -12.39 -7.95
CA ALA A 421 24.08 -11.61 -7.91
C ALA A 421 23.81 -10.10 -8.11
N GLY A 422 24.32 -9.27 -7.20
CA GLY A 422 24.15 -7.81 -7.24
C GLY A 422 22.75 -7.32 -6.88
N SER A 423 21.89 -8.17 -6.31
CA SER A 423 20.51 -7.84 -5.94
C SER A 423 20.20 -8.20 -4.49
N ASN A 424 19.11 -7.63 -3.97
CA ASN A 424 18.46 -8.04 -2.72
C ASN A 424 17.35 -9.09 -2.97
N THR A 425 17.50 -9.88 -4.03
CA THR A 425 16.52 -10.89 -4.45
C THR A 425 17.00 -12.28 -4.10
N VAL A 426 16.12 -13.07 -3.49
CA VAL A 426 16.36 -14.48 -3.17
C VAL A 426 15.68 -15.37 -4.24
N GLU A 427 16.37 -16.42 -4.67
CA GLU A 427 15.91 -17.39 -5.68
C GLU A 427 16.05 -18.85 -5.19
N GLY A 428 15.49 -19.79 -5.97
CA GLY A 428 15.57 -21.23 -5.68
C GLY A 428 14.59 -21.73 -4.61
N ASN A 429 13.43 -21.07 -4.48
CA ASN A 429 12.42 -21.45 -3.48
C ASN A 429 11.79 -22.82 -3.76
N GLU A 430 11.81 -23.30 -5.00
CA GLU A 430 11.22 -24.59 -5.39
C GLU A 430 11.99 -25.82 -4.90
N ARG A 431 13.19 -25.65 -4.32
CA ARG A 431 14.14 -26.73 -4.02
C ARG A 431 14.32 -27.04 -2.54
N THR A 432 13.62 -26.33 -1.65
CA THR A 432 13.84 -26.44 -0.20
C THR A 432 12.83 -27.35 0.47
N THR A 433 13.29 -28.14 1.44
CA THR A 433 12.40 -28.95 2.28
C THR A 433 11.81 -28.10 3.39
N ARG A 434 10.61 -28.46 3.85
CA ARG A 434 9.93 -27.76 4.96
C ARG A 434 10.82 -27.65 6.21
N ALA A 435 11.56 -28.70 6.54
CA ALA A 435 12.36 -28.72 7.76
C ALA A 435 13.61 -27.82 7.72
N GLN A 436 14.08 -27.45 6.53
CA GLN A 436 15.15 -26.48 6.32
C GLN A 436 14.69 -25.03 6.44
N GLN A 437 13.38 -24.78 6.38
CA GLN A 437 12.82 -23.43 6.39
C GLN A 437 12.82 -22.87 7.82
N ARG A 438 13.04 -21.57 7.92
CA ARG A 438 13.02 -20.83 9.18
C ARG A 438 11.86 -19.83 9.24
N LEU A 439 10.75 -20.21 8.61
CA LEU A 439 9.54 -19.40 8.43
C LEU A 439 8.35 -20.13 9.05
N VAL A 440 7.55 -19.44 9.86
CA VAL A 440 6.30 -19.94 10.43
C VAL A 440 5.18 -18.92 10.19
N SER A 441 4.00 -19.39 9.80
CA SER A 441 2.81 -18.55 9.70
C SER A 441 1.64 -19.16 10.49
N ILE A 442 0.99 -18.35 11.32
CA ILE A 442 -0.09 -18.78 12.21
C ILE A 442 -1.31 -17.91 11.97
N ALA A 443 -2.48 -18.52 11.84
CA ALA A 443 -3.75 -17.81 11.75
C ALA A 443 -4.69 -18.24 12.88
N PHE A 444 -5.38 -17.28 13.48
CA PHE A 444 -6.45 -17.47 14.46
C PHE A 444 -7.75 -16.88 13.93
N ASN A 445 -8.85 -17.62 14.08
CA ASN A 445 -10.21 -17.18 13.79
C ASN A 445 -10.39 -16.61 12.37
N THR A 446 -9.80 -17.25 11.35
CA THR A 446 -10.08 -16.92 9.94
C THR A 446 -11.49 -17.39 9.57
N SER A 447 -12.32 -16.50 9.01
CA SER A 447 -13.73 -16.78 8.68
C SER A 447 -14.17 -16.12 7.37
N GLY A 448 -15.40 -16.43 6.92
CA GLY A 448 -16.01 -15.90 5.69
C GLY A 448 -16.04 -16.92 4.54
N HIS A 449 -15.91 -16.45 3.30
CA HIS A 449 -15.92 -17.27 2.09
C HIS A 449 -14.57 -17.98 1.87
N VAL A 450 -14.26 -18.95 2.73
CA VAL A 450 -12.97 -19.63 2.79
C VAL A 450 -13.14 -21.12 3.04
N ARG A 451 -12.35 -21.94 2.34
CA ARG A 451 -12.25 -23.38 2.60
C ARG A 451 -11.20 -23.69 3.66
N GLN A 452 -9.99 -23.14 3.52
CA GLN A 452 -8.87 -23.34 4.44
C GLN A 452 -8.10 -22.04 4.63
N ALA A 453 -7.53 -21.83 5.82
CA ALA A 453 -6.73 -20.63 6.06
C ALA A 453 -5.40 -20.65 5.25
N TYR A 454 -4.73 -21.80 5.18
CA TYR A 454 -3.40 -21.92 4.57
C TYR A 454 -3.34 -22.92 3.42
N SER A 455 -2.55 -22.58 2.40
CA SER A 455 -2.01 -23.54 1.44
C SER A 455 -1.06 -24.55 2.13
N ARG A 456 -0.68 -25.62 1.43
CA ARG A 456 0.10 -26.73 2.01
C ARG A 456 1.61 -26.48 2.10
N GLU A 457 2.06 -25.28 1.80
CA GLU A 457 3.48 -24.92 1.72
C GLU A 457 3.97 -24.38 3.08
N GLY A 458 5.11 -24.90 3.57
CA GLY A 458 5.80 -24.40 4.75
C GLY A 458 5.21 -24.79 6.11
N TRP A 459 5.70 -24.14 7.19
CA TRP A 459 5.20 -24.33 8.55
C TRP A 459 4.02 -23.41 8.84
N THR A 460 2.82 -23.89 8.54
CA THR A 460 1.58 -23.13 8.70
C THR A 460 0.63 -23.76 9.71
N TYR A 461 -0.04 -22.94 10.52
CA TYR A 461 -0.98 -23.40 11.55
C TYR A 461 -2.27 -22.59 11.57
N SER A 462 -3.41 -23.28 11.62
CA SER A 462 -4.74 -22.68 11.76
C SER A 462 -5.31 -23.01 13.14
N ASN A 463 -5.60 -22.00 13.95
CA ASN A 463 -6.10 -22.14 15.32
C ASN A 463 -5.29 -23.13 16.20
N PRO A 464 -3.94 -23.10 16.21
CA PRO A 464 -3.17 -24.02 17.04
C PRO A 464 -3.40 -23.73 18.53
N GLN A 465 -3.26 -24.76 19.35
CA GLN A 465 -3.03 -24.57 20.78
C GLN A 465 -1.57 -24.14 20.96
N LEU A 466 -1.36 -22.97 21.54
CA LEU A 466 -0.02 -22.45 21.78
C LEU A 466 0.53 -22.98 23.11
N PRO A 467 1.81 -23.39 23.17
CA PRO A 467 2.46 -23.64 24.45
C PRO A 467 2.54 -22.33 25.27
N PRO A 468 2.61 -22.40 26.62
CA PRO A 468 2.63 -21.21 27.47
C PRO A 468 3.70 -20.17 27.07
N GLY A 469 4.89 -20.63 26.69
CA GLY A 469 6.01 -19.77 26.24
C GLY A 469 5.78 -19.06 24.90
N ALA A 470 4.77 -19.45 24.12
CA ALA A 470 4.44 -18.86 22.83
C ALA A 470 3.26 -17.87 22.88
N MET A 471 2.66 -17.65 24.06
CA MET A 471 1.46 -16.81 24.18
C MET A 471 1.69 -15.33 23.82
N TRP A 472 2.94 -14.87 23.89
CA TRP A 472 3.33 -13.50 23.54
C TRP A 472 2.92 -13.12 22.11
N ILE A 473 2.78 -14.07 21.19
CA ILE A 473 2.43 -13.77 19.80
C ILE A 473 1.01 -13.20 19.64
N LYS A 474 0.14 -13.43 20.64
CA LYS A 474 -1.22 -12.89 20.68
C LYS A 474 -1.29 -11.48 21.26
N ASP A 475 -0.23 -11.05 21.96
CA ASP A 475 -0.10 -9.69 22.47
C ASP A 475 0.63 -8.82 21.44
N ARG A 476 -0.05 -7.78 20.96
CA ARG A 476 0.48 -6.88 19.93
C ARG A 476 1.82 -6.27 20.33
N ASP A 477 1.89 -5.71 21.53
CA ASP A 477 3.04 -4.92 21.96
C ASP A 477 4.23 -5.84 22.28
N ALA A 478 3.97 -7.01 22.87
CA ALA A 478 5.00 -8.03 23.09
C ALA A 478 5.57 -8.53 21.76
N PHE A 479 4.73 -8.79 20.77
CA PHE A 479 5.17 -9.21 19.44
C PHE A 479 6.05 -8.15 18.76
N ILE A 480 5.62 -6.89 18.78
CA ILE A 480 6.39 -5.78 18.21
C ILE A 480 7.74 -5.63 18.90
N ARG A 481 7.77 -5.67 20.25
CA ARG A 481 9.02 -5.59 21.03
C ARG A 481 9.96 -6.74 20.72
N HIS A 482 9.44 -7.96 20.55
CA HIS A 482 10.25 -9.10 20.14
C HIS A 482 10.88 -8.88 18.75
N ALA A 483 10.06 -8.52 17.76
CA ALA A 483 10.52 -8.33 16.38
C ALA A 483 11.60 -7.24 16.27
N LEU A 484 11.41 -6.10 16.92
CA LEU A 484 12.39 -5.00 16.90
C LEU A 484 13.61 -5.28 17.78
N GLY A 485 13.42 -5.95 18.92
CA GLY A 485 14.52 -6.31 19.82
C GLY A 485 15.55 -7.23 19.15
N LEU A 486 15.12 -8.12 18.26
CA LEU A 486 16.01 -9.02 17.49
C LEU A 486 17.00 -8.29 16.57
N ILE A 487 16.70 -7.05 16.18
CA ILE A 487 17.57 -6.22 15.34
C ILE A 487 18.10 -4.98 16.10
N GLY A 488 18.01 -5.00 17.44
CA GLY A 488 18.53 -3.95 18.31
C GLY A 488 17.81 -2.61 18.17
N ARG A 489 16.48 -2.62 17.97
CA ARG A 489 15.64 -1.43 17.79
C ARG A 489 14.67 -1.17 18.93
#